data_AF-A0A351XIM0-F1
#
_entry.id   AF-A0A351XIM0-F1
#
_cell.length_a   1.000
_cell.length_b   1.000
_cell.length_c   1.000
_cell.angle_alpha   90.00
_cell.angle_beta   90.00
_cell.angle_gamma   90.00
#
_symmetry.space_group_name_H-M   'P 1'
#
loop_
_entity.id
_entity.type
_entity.pdbx_description
1 polymer ?
#
loop_
_entity_poly.entity_id
_entity_poly.type
_entity_poly.pdbx_seq_one_letter_code
_entity_poly.pdbx_strand_id
1 'polypeptide(L)'
;VITIGDTAYEQYDYIEDIAVKYADTINNIAAKLKDRADIYNIIIPTSIGVTLPDNKKKEADSSSQKKALGKIISKISADVNIVPLYDELMKHRKEYIYFRTDHHWTAKGAYYAYRVFCKGKQITPHKITDYKKASFGSFMGSFYKETGQSISLKKDEFHVYYPVNSADIKLQYTNSDGITINGDVIEDASEYGEGLKYSAFIDGDNPFTLIENNAINDGSSCAVIKESFGNSLIPYLADHYQTIYVIDYRYWNGNLITFTDENPVDDVIIVNNISMTRNSYQIGKMALLMEESNGI
;
A
#
# COMPACT_ATOMS: atom_id res chain seq x y z
N VAL A 1 -16.23 11.87 -4.51
CA VAL A 1 -15.85 11.16 -5.76
C VAL A 1 -16.53 11.84 -6.93
N ILE A 2 -15.81 12.07 -8.03
CA ILE A 2 -16.38 12.57 -9.28
C ILE A 2 -16.28 11.50 -10.36
N THR A 3 -17.17 11.53 -11.34
CA THR A 3 -17.15 10.63 -12.50
C THR A 3 -16.81 11.43 -13.75
N ILE A 4 -15.82 10.97 -14.53
CA ILE A 4 -15.42 11.56 -15.80
C ILE A 4 -15.41 10.44 -16.85
N GLY A 5 -16.39 10.44 -17.74
CA GLY A 5 -16.58 9.35 -18.70
C GLY A 5 -16.93 8.05 -17.98
N ASP A 6 -16.10 7.03 -18.15
CA ASP A 6 -16.28 5.69 -17.58
C ASP A 6 -15.47 5.44 -16.29
N THR A 7 -14.87 6.49 -15.72
CA THR A 7 -13.90 6.42 -14.64
C THR A 7 -14.26 7.34 -13.48
N ALA A 8 -14.14 6.84 -12.25
CA ALA A 8 -14.34 7.60 -11.03
C ALA A 8 -13.02 8.00 -10.38
N TYR A 9 -13.04 9.13 -9.68
CA TYR A 9 -11.87 9.71 -9.03
C TYR A 9 -12.21 10.22 -7.63
N GLU A 10 -11.43 9.81 -6.63
CA GLU A 10 -11.46 10.42 -5.31
C GLU A 10 -10.81 11.81 -5.37
N GLN A 11 -11.57 12.86 -5.06
CA GLN A 11 -11.02 14.20 -4.91
C GLN A 11 -10.16 14.27 -3.65
N TYR A 12 -8.98 14.86 -3.77
CA TYR A 12 -8.01 15.02 -2.68
C TYR A 12 -7.89 16.48 -2.26
N ASP A 13 -7.94 16.72 -0.95
CA ASP A 13 -7.72 18.02 -0.32
C ASP A 13 -6.55 17.96 0.65
N TYR A 14 -5.63 18.90 0.50
CA TYR A 14 -4.48 18.99 1.38
C TYR A 14 -4.84 19.69 2.69
N ILE A 15 -4.56 19.03 3.82
CA ILE A 15 -4.77 19.58 5.16
C ILE A 15 -3.42 19.63 5.87
N GLU A 16 -2.84 20.84 6.01
CA GLU A 16 -1.47 21.04 6.52
C GLU A 16 -1.27 20.39 7.90
N ASP A 17 -2.16 20.63 8.86
CA ASP A 17 -2.02 20.10 10.23
C ASP A 17 -2.03 18.56 10.27
N ILE A 18 -2.80 17.91 9.40
CA ILE A 18 -2.88 16.46 9.34
C ILE A 18 -1.65 15.89 8.63
N ALA A 19 -1.18 16.56 7.56
CA ALA A 19 0.06 16.24 6.88
C ALA A 19 1.30 16.38 7.80
N VAL A 20 1.32 17.39 8.67
CA VAL A 20 2.35 17.55 9.71
C VAL A 20 2.34 16.36 10.66
N LYS A 21 1.17 16.01 11.21
CA LYS A 21 1.05 14.85 12.11
C LYS A 21 1.53 13.54 11.48
N TYR A 22 1.20 13.32 10.20
CA TYR A 22 1.70 12.16 9.47
C TYR A 22 3.24 12.14 9.41
N ALA A 23 3.87 13.26 9.02
CA ALA A 23 5.32 13.36 8.98
C ALA A 23 5.95 13.18 10.37
N ASP A 24 5.35 13.76 11.42
CA ASP A 24 5.80 13.61 12.80
C ASP A 24 5.72 12.15 13.28
N THR A 25 4.65 11.41 12.93
CA THR A 25 4.54 9.99 13.26
C THR A 25 5.66 9.18 12.61
N ILE A 26 5.96 9.44 11.33
CA ILE A 26 7.07 8.76 10.63
C ILE A 26 8.42 9.12 11.25
N ASN A 27 8.65 10.40 11.56
CA ASN A 27 9.86 10.87 12.21
C ASN A 27 10.06 10.21 13.58
N ASN A 28 8.97 10.01 14.33
CA ASN A 28 9.00 9.32 15.61
C ASN A 28 9.36 7.83 15.45
N ILE A 29 8.76 7.14 14.47
CA ILE A 29 9.13 5.74 14.15
C ILE A 29 10.64 5.67 13.83
N ALA A 30 11.13 6.55 12.96
CA ALA A 30 12.54 6.57 12.59
C ALA A 30 13.47 6.90 13.75
N ALA A 31 13.10 7.84 14.62
CA ALA A 31 13.88 8.16 15.80
C ALA A 31 13.99 6.99 16.79
N LYS A 32 12.89 6.24 17.02
CA LYS A 32 12.89 5.11 17.95
C LYS A 32 13.55 3.84 17.39
N LEU A 33 13.57 3.67 16.07
CA LEU A 33 14.18 2.53 15.38
C LEU A 33 15.57 2.85 14.80
N LYS A 34 16.13 4.01 15.16
CA LYS A 34 17.46 4.42 14.75
C LYS A 34 18.48 3.34 15.10
N ASP A 35 19.38 3.06 14.16
CA ASP A 35 20.44 2.04 14.26
C ASP A 35 19.93 0.58 14.42
N ARG A 36 18.61 0.36 14.28
CA ARG A 36 17.98 -0.96 14.38
C ARG A 36 17.37 -1.46 13.07
N ALA A 37 16.74 -0.55 12.31
CA ALA A 37 16.14 -0.85 11.03
C ALA A 37 16.19 0.37 10.10
N ASP A 38 16.33 0.13 8.79
CA ASP A 38 16.17 1.17 7.78
C ASP A 38 14.69 1.50 7.59
N ILE A 39 14.34 2.78 7.62
CA ILE A 39 12.95 3.21 7.46
C ILE A 39 12.71 3.65 6.03
N TYR A 40 11.72 3.06 5.38
CA TYR A 40 11.25 3.46 4.05
C TYR A 40 9.84 4.03 4.15
N ASN A 41 9.58 5.12 3.44
CA ASN A 41 8.23 5.67 3.34
C ASN A 41 7.77 5.77 1.88
N ILE A 42 6.63 5.15 1.61
CA ILE A 42 5.97 5.09 0.32
C ILE A 42 4.62 5.81 0.43
N ILE A 43 4.55 7.03 -0.09
CA ILE A 43 3.31 7.82 -0.16
C ILE A 43 2.75 7.73 -1.57
N ILE A 44 1.66 6.99 -1.74
CA ILE A 44 1.08 6.64 -3.04
C ILE A 44 0.08 7.74 -3.47
N PRO A 45 0.31 8.45 -4.59
CA PRO A 45 -0.70 9.33 -5.16
C PRO A 45 -1.98 8.55 -5.51
N THR A 46 -3.16 9.18 -5.46
CA THR A 46 -4.38 8.53 -5.95
C THR A 46 -4.57 8.77 -7.45
N SER A 47 -5.52 8.05 -8.07
CA SER A 47 -5.80 8.13 -9.50
C SER A 47 -6.05 9.57 -9.98
N ILE A 48 -6.68 10.43 -9.17
CA ILE A 48 -6.94 11.82 -9.56
C ILE A 48 -5.66 12.63 -9.78
N GLY A 49 -4.59 12.33 -9.03
CA GLY A 49 -3.30 13.00 -9.12
C GLY A 49 -2.47 12.55 -10.33
N VAL A 50 -2.80 11.39 -10.91
CA VAL A 50 -1.99 10.71 -11.92
C VAL A 50 -2.72 10.57 -13.26
N THR A 51 -3.89 9.96 -13.28
CA THR A 51 -4.58 9.53 -14.50
C THR A 51 -5.70 10.47 -14.96
N LEU A 52 -6.15 11.41 -14.11
CA LEU A 52 -7.17 12.41 -14.51
C LEU A 52 -6.70 13.18 -15.77
N PRO A 53 -7.50 13.22 -16.86
CA PRO A 53 -7.12 13.93 -18.08
C PRO A 53 -6.86 15.42 -17.82
N ASP A 54 -5.81 15.98 -18.45
CA ASP A 54 -5.39 17.36 -18.17
C ASP A 54 -6.45 18.40 -18.55
N ASN A 55 -7.22 18.15 -19.61
CA ASN A 55 -8.35 18.98 -20.02
C ASN A 55 -9.57 18.88 -19.09
N LYS A 56 -9.57 17.92 -18.16
CA LYS A 56 -10.63 17.66 -17.17
C LYS A 56 -10.29 18.16 -15.77
N LYS A 57 -9.08 18.68 -15.54
CA LYS A 57 -8.63 19.17 -14.22
C LYS A 57 -9.51 20.26 -13.62
N LYS A 58 -10.17 21.09 -14.44
CA LYS A 58 -11.10 22.13 -13.97
C LYS A 58 -12.44 21.58 -13.46
N GLU A 59 -12.77 20.33 -13.79
CA GLU A 59 -13.98 19.64 -13.31
C GLU A 59 -13.75 18.97 -11.94
N ALA A 60 -12.50 18.97 -11.45
CA ALA A 60 -12.12 18.45 -10.15
C ALA A 60 -11.77 19.58 -9.18
N ASP A 61 -12.46 19.64 -8.05
CA ASP A 61 -12.00 20.40 -6.88
C ASP A 61 -11.01 19.51 -6.13
N SER A 62 -9.73 19.57 -6.51
CA SER A 62 -8.70 18.77 -5.87
C SER A 62 -7.36 19.49 -5.82
N SER A 63 -6.76 19.46 -4.64
CA SER A 63 -5.41 19.91 -4.38
C SER A 63 -4.38 19.16 -5.23
N SER A 64 -3.37 19.89 -5.71
CA SER A 64 -2.26 19.29 -6.48
C SER A 64 -1.45 18.32 -5.61
N GLN A 65 -1.63 17.01 -5.83
CA GLN A 65 -0.92 15.97 -5.08
C GLN A 65 0.62 16.07 -5.21
N LYS A 66 1.17 16.49 -6.35
CA LYS A 66 2.62 16.76 -6.47
C LYS A 66 3.14 17.80 -5.47
N LYS A 67 2.36 18.87 -5.24
CA LYS A 67 2.70 19.94 -4.29
C LYS A 67 2.52 19.46 -2.86
N ALA A 68 1.43 18.73 -2.59
CA ALA A 68 1.16 18.14 -1.28
C ALA A 68 2.29 17.17 -0.86
N LEU A 69 2.68 16.25 -1.75
CA LEU A 69 3.80 15.34 -1.52
C LEU A 69 5.10 16.08 -1.22
N GLY A 70 5.42 17.12 -2.00
CA GLY A 70 6.59 17.95 -1.73
C GLY A 70 6.57 18.58 -0.33
N LYS A 71 5.42 19.10 0.11
CA LYS A 71 5.24 19.67 1.46
C LYS A 71 5.29 18.64 2.60
N ILE A 72 4.82 17.42 2.36
CA ILE A 72 4.86 16.33 3.34
C ILE A 72 6.30 15.84 3.46
N ILE A 73 6.92 15.50 2.33
CA ILE A 73 8.30 15.00 2.26
C ILE A 73 9.29 15.99 2.88
N SER A 74 9.10 17.30 2.67
CA SER A 74 9.99 18.31 3.28
C SER A 74 9.94 18.38 4.80
N LYS A 75 8.98 17.70 5.45
CA LYS A 75 8.84 17.61 6.91
C LYS A 75 9.32 16.27 7.46
N ILE A 76 9.62 15.31 6.59
CA ILE A 76 10.13 14.00 7.00
C ILE A 76 11.65 14.11 7.19
N SER A 77 12.16 13.47 8.25
CA SER A 77 13.57 13.41 8.61
C SER A 77 14.41 12.84 7.48
N ALA A 78 15.66 13.30 7.39
CA ALA A 78 16.66 12.74 6.47
C ALA A 78 17.03 11.28 6.81
N ASP A 79 16.72 10.82 8.01
CA ASP A 79 16.90 9.43 8.44
C ASP A 79 15.87 8.46 7.81
N VAL A 80 14.93 8.97 7.01
CA VAL A 80 13.90 8.16 6.33
C VAL A 80 14.16 8.11 4.83
N ASN A 81 14.22 6.91 4.29
CA ASN A 81 14.34 6.64 2.86
C ASN A 81 12.98 6.87 2.17
N ILE A 82 12.80 8.06 1.60
CA ILE A 82 11.60 8.38 0.81
C ILE A 82 11.63 7.63 -0.53
N VAL A 83 10.51 7.00 -0.89
CA VAL A 83 10.29 6.38 -2.21
C VAL A 83 9.42 7.32 -3.08
N PRO A 84 10.01 8.13 -3.99
CA PRO A 84 9.30 9.18 -4.70
C PRO A 84 8.51 8.63 -5.89
N LEU A 85 7.20 8.39 -5.71
CA LEU A 85 6.37 7.72 -6.71
C LEU A 85 5.77 8.63 -7.79
N TYR A 86 5.51 9.90 -7.48
CA TYR A 86 4.65 10.75 -8.34
C TYR A 86 5.14 10.83 -9.78
N ASP A 87 6.41 11.19 -9.99
CA ASP A 87 6.96 11.36 -11.33
C ASP A 87 7.10 10.02 -12.08
N GLU A 88 7.30 8.91 -11.37
CA GLU A 88 7.33 7.59 -12.00
C GLU A 88 5.94 7.18 -12.48
N LEU A 89 4.93 7.26 -11.63
CA LEU A 89 3.56 6.92 -12.00
C LEU A 89 3.01 7.83 -13.12
N MET A 90 3.43 9.10 -13.14
CA MET A 90 3.09 10.03 -14.23
C MET A 90 3.64 9.60 -15.59
N LYS A 91 4.81 8.95 -15.67
CA LYS A 91 5.33 8.40 -16.94
C LYS A 91 4.42 7.30 -17.48
N HIS A 92 3.77 6.55 -16.58
CA HIS A 92 2.89 5.43 -16.88
C HIS A 92 1.40 5.80 -16.85
N ARG A 93 1.03 7.08 -16.76
CA ARG A 93 -0.37 7.53 -16.59
C ARG A 93 -1.34 7.16 -17.73
N LYS A 94 -0.82 6.80 -18.90
CA LYS A 94 -1.61 6.31 -20.04
C LYS A 94 -1.82 4.79 -20.01
N GLU A 95 -1.11 4.10 -19.13
CA GLU A 95 -1.27 2.68 -18.90
C GLU A 95 -2.36 2.44 -17.85
N TYR A 96 -2.87 1.21 -17.81
CA TYR A 96 -3.91 0.83 -16.87
C TYR A 96 -3.30 0.50 -15.51
N ILE A 97 -2.94 1.56 -14.77
CA ILE A 97 -2.24 1.48 -13.47
C ILE A 97 -3.14 1.78 -12.27
N TYR A 98 -4.33 2.36 -12.47
CA TYR A 98 -5.39 2.49 -11.46
C TYR A 98 -6.69 1.88 -11.99
N PHE A 99 -7.49 1.32 -11.10
CA PHE A 99 -8.84 0.87 -11.43
C PHE A 99 -9.74 2.08 -11.73
N ARG A 100 -10.78 1.86 -12.55
CA ARG A 100 -11.75 2.91 -12.87
C ARG A 100 -12.83 3.02 -11.81
N THR A 101 -13.17 1.89 -11.23
CA THR A 101 -14.33 1.71 -10.35
C THR A 101 -13.93 1.53 -8.89
N ASP A 102 -12.63 1.62 -8.59
CA ASP A 102 -12.08 1.39 -7.26
C ASP A 102 -11.01 2.42 -6.92
N HIS A 103 -10.81 2.67 -5.63
CA HIS A 103 -9.87 3.67 -5.15
C HIS A 103 -8.41 3.23 -5.28
N HIS A 104 -8.13 1.92 -5.37
CA HIS A 104 -6.78 1.40 -5.43
C HIS A 104 -6.12 1.54 -6.81
N TRP A 105 -4.79 1.47 -6.80
CA TRP A 105 -4.04 1.11 -8.00
C TRP A 105 -4.28 -0.36 -8.41
N THR A 106 -3.91 -0.70 -9.64
CA THR A 106 -3.85 -2.10 -10.09
C THR A 106 -2.55 -2.76 -9.60
N ALA A 107 -2.45 -4.09 -9.68
CA ALA A 107 -1.17 -4.78 -9.46
C ALA A 107 -0.03 -4.24 -10.34
N LYS A 108 -0.33 -3.74 -11.55
CA LYS A 108 0.66 -3.09 -12.41
C LYS A 108 1.08 -1.70 -11.90
N GLY A 109 0.19 -0.96 -11.26
CA GLY A 109 0.53 0.29 -10.58
C GLY A 109 1.47 0.03 -9.40
N ALA A 110 1.17 -0.99 -8.59
CA ALA A 110 2.01 -1.43 -7.48
C ALA A 110 3.40 -1.90 -7.95
N TYR A 111 3.50 -2.57 -9.11
CA TYR A 111 4.78 -2.95 -9.73
C TYR A 111 5.70 -1.73 -9.93
N TYR A 112 5.19 -0.59 -10.40
CA TYR A 112 6.02 0.60 -10.59
C TYR A 112 6.51 1.17 -9.26
N ALA A 113 5.71 1.11 -8.19
CA ALA A 113 6.18 1.50 -6.87
C ALA A 113 7.27 0.57 -6.34
N TYR A 114 7.07 -0.75 -6.50
CA TYR A 114 8.09 -1.75 -6.21
C TYR A 114 9.40 -1.45 -6.94
N ARG A 115 9.37 -1.08 -8.22
CA ARG A 115 10.57 -0.70 -9.00
C ARG A 115 11.30 0.51 -8.42
N VAL A 116 10.57 1.52 -7.94
CA VAL A 116 11.18 2.70 -7.30
C VAL A 116 11.74 2.33 -5.93
N PHE A 117 11.02 1.50 -5.16
CA PHE A 117 11.48 0.99 -3.87
C PHE A 117 12.81 0.22 -4.02
N CYS A 118 12.88 -0.75 -4.93
CA CYS A 118 14.11 -1.51 -5.19
C CYS A 118 15.28 -0.61 -5.57
N LYS A 119 15.03 0.45 -6.36
CA LYS A 119 16.06 1.44 -6.70
C LYS A 119 16.55 2.18 -5.46
N GLY A 120 15.65 2.58 -4.56
CA GLY A 120 16.00 3.24 -3.30
C GLY A 120 16.81 2.34 -2.37
N LYS A 121 16.40 1.08 -2.23
CA LYS A 121 17.08 0.04 -1.45
C LYS A 121 18.34 -0.54 -2.13
N GLN A 122 18.60 -0.16 -3.39
CA GLN A 122 19.72 -0.64 -4.20
C GLN A 122 19.72 -2.16 -4.47
N ILE A 123 18.54 -2.75 -4.57
CA ILE A 123 18.35 -4.16 -4.96
C ILE A 123 17.87 -4.26 -6.41
N THR A 124 18.10 -5.41 -7.06
CA THR A 124 17.68 -5.62 -8.45
C THR A 124 16.24 -6.11 -8.49
N PRO A 125 15.31 -5.35 -9.10
CA PRO A 125 13.94 -5.81 -9.22
C PRO A 125 13.77 -6.84 -10.36
N HIS A 126 12.81 -7.74 -10.20
CA HIS A 126 12.33 -8.58 -11.30
C HIS A 126 11.62 -7.73 -12.36
N LYS A 127 11.69 -8.18 -13.61
CA LYS A 127 10.90 -7.61 -14.71
C LYS A 127 9.46 -8.09 -14.55
N ILE A 128 8.49 -7.26 -14.94
CA ILE A 128 7.07 -7.65 -14.88
C ILE A 128 6.78 -8.94 -15.69
N THR A 129 7.60 -9.23 -16.69
CA THR A 129 7.55 -10.45 -17.51
C THR A 129 8.03 -11.71 -16.80
N ASP A 130 8.74 -11.56 -15.69
CA ASP A 130 9.22 -12.69 -14.89
C ASP A 130 8.08 -13.25 -14.01
N TYR A 131 7.05 -12.43 -13.75
CA TYR A 131 5.88 -12.80 -12.96
C TYR A 131 4.84 -13.53 -13.82
N LYS A 132 4.24 -14.58 -13.26
CA LYS A 132 3.05 -15.21 -13.84
C LYS A 132 1.86 -14.28 -13.66
N LYS A 133 1.35 -13.73 -14.76
CA LYS A 133 0.13 -12.92 -14.78
C LYS A 133 -1.12 -13.80 -14.81
N ALA A 134 -2.13 -13.48 -14.01
CA ALA A 134 -3.46 -14.08 -14.10
C ALA A 134 -4.57 -13.01 -14.10
N SER A 135 -5.77 -13.41 -14.52
CA SER A 135 -6.98 -12.61 -14.48
C SER A 135 -8.04 -13.34 -13.67
N PHE A 136 -8.70 -12.63 -12.76
CA PHE A 136 -9.86 -13.12 -12.03
C PHE A 136 -11.15 -12.52 -12.58
N GLY A 137 -11.15 -12.04 -13.82
CA GLY A 137 -12.34 -11.56 -14.52
C GLY A 137 -12.76 -10.14 -14.11
N SER A 138 -14.07 -9.87 -14.21
CA SER A 138 -14.62 -8.53 -13.99
C SER A 138 -14.52 -8.08 -12.54
N PHE A 139 -14.22 -6.81 -12.33
CA PHE A 139 -14.14 -6.15 -11.04
C PHE A 139 -14.93 -4.83 -11.03
N MET A 140 -15.61 -4.59 -9.92
CA MET A 140 -16.42 -3.39 -9.71
C MET A 140 -16.24 -2.94 -8.25
N GLY A 141 -15.34 -1.98 -8.03
CA GLY A 141 -14.87 -1.63 -6.70
C GLY A 141 -15.67 -0.57 -5.96
N SER A 142 -15.02 0.07 -4.99
CA SER A 142 -15.67 0.96 -4.01
C SER A 142 -16.32 2.19 -4.67
N PHE A 143 -15.70 2.77 -5.69
CA PHE A 143 -16.25 3.95 -6.35
C PHE A 143 -17.58 3.68 -7.04
N TYR A 144 -17.88 2.44 -7.44
CA TYR A 144 -19.20 2.11 -7.96
C TYR A 144 -20.29 2.37 -6.91
N LYS A 145 -20.08 1.97 -5.66
CA LYS A 145 -21.02 2.27 -4.57
C LYS A 145 -21.01 3.77 -4.22
N GLU A 146 -19.84 4.38 -4.13
CA GLU A 146 -19.68 5.80 -3.75
C GLU A 146 -20.27 6.78 -4.78
N THR A 147 -20.40 6.37 -6.03
CA THR A 147 -21.05 7.16 -7.10
C THR A 147 -22.54 6.85 -7.24
N GLY A 148 -23.15 6.13 -6.29
CA GLY A 148 -24.56 5.75 -6.37
C GLY A 148 -24.84 4.78 -7.52
N GLN A 149 -23.91 3.87 -7.80
CA GLN A 149 -24.00 2.87 -8.87
C GLN A 149 -24.11 3.49 -10.25
N SER A 150 -23.29 4.52 -10.52
CA SER A 150 -23.28 5.24 -11.79
C SER A 150 -23.15 4.27 -12.97
N ILE A 151 -24.16 4.25 -13.85
CA ILE A 151 -24.21 3.40 -15.04
C ILE A 151 -23.12 3.72 -16.07
N SER A 152 -22.47 4.87 -15.94
CA SER A 152 -21.37 5.27 -16.82
C SER A 152 -20.07 4.54 -16.51
N LEU A 153 -19.90 4.03 -15.28
CA LEU A 153 -18.68 3.33 -14.89
C LEU A 153 -18.59 1.98 -15.59
N LYS A 154 -17.47 1.77 -16.28
CA LYS A 154 -17.18 0.50 -16.94
C LYS A 154 -16.45 -0.44 -15.98
N LYS A 155 -16.90 -1.69 -15.93
CA LYS A 155 -16.23 -2.76 -15.18
C LYS A 155 -14.74 -2.82 -15.52
N ASP A 156 -13.94 -3.04 -14.49
CA ASP A 156 -12.51 -3.26 -14.59
C ASP A 156 -12.22 -4.74 -14.88
N GLU A 157 -11.00 -5.04 -15.33
CA GLU A 157 -10.47 -6.42 -15.36
C GLU A 157 -9.44 -6.58 -14.25
N PHE A 158 -9.69 -7.53 -13.35
CA PHE A 158 -8.82 -7.76 -12.21
C PHE A 158 -7.66 -8.66 -12.60
N HIS A 159 -6.45 -8.11 -12.51
CA HIS A 159 -5.22 -8.82 -12.83
C HIS A 159 -4.27 -8.86 -11.63
N VAL A 160 -3.62 -9.99 -11.48
CA VAL A 160 -2.60 -10.26 -10.46
C VAL A 160 -1.30 -10.72 -11.10
N TYR A 161 -0.21 -10.61 -10.35
CA TYR A 161 1.11 -11.13 -10.71
C TYR A 161 1.58 -11.98 -9.52
N TYR A 162 1.69 -13.30 -9.73
CA TYR A 162 2.18 -14.20 -8.69
C TYR A 162 3.68 -14.01 -8.48
N PRO A 163 4.18 -13.99 -7.23
CA PRO A 163 5.62 -13.95 -6.93
C PRO A 163 6.39 -14.99 -7.75
N VAL A 164 7.64 -14.69 -8.09
CA VAL A 164 8.44 -15.52 -9.03
C VAL A 164 8.59 -16.96 -8.51
N ASN A 165 8.78 -17.12 -7.19
CA ASN A 165 8.89 -18.42 -6.52
C ASN A 165 7.69 -18.68 -5.60
N SER A 166 6.46 -18.45 -6.08
CA SER A 166 5.24 -18.52 -5.25
C SER A 166 5.06 -19.84 -4.49
N ALA A 167 5.60 -20.96 -4.99
CA ALA A 167 5.50 -22.27 -4.33
C ALA A 167 6.30 -22.39 -3.02
N ASP A 168 7.34 -21.56 -2.86
CA ASP A 168 8.20 -21.55 -1.66
C ASP A 168 7.75 -20.53 -0.63
N ILE A 169 6.74 -19.71 -0.96
CA ILE A 169 6.25 -18.64 -0.11
C ILE A 169 4.99 -19.09 0.62
N LYS A 170 5.00 -18.98 1.95
CA LYS A 170 3.87 -19.30 2.81
C LYS A 170 3.33 -18.03 3.45
N LEU A 171 2.01 -17.93 3.57
CA LEU A 171 1.34 -16.84 4.26
C LEU A 171 0.47 -17.40 5.39
N GLN A 172 0.56 -16.76 6.55
CA GLN A 172 -0.38 -16.92 7.66
C GLN A 172 -0.85 -15.55 8.11
N TYR A 173 -2.15 -15.38 8.35
CA TYR A 173 -2.69 -14.14 8.89
C TYR A 173 -3.47 -14.38 10.17
N THR A 174 -3.44 -13.40 11.07
CA THR A 174 -4.24 -13.39 12.29
C THR A 174 -5.43 -12.46 12.07
N ASN A 175 -6.65 -13.00 12.17
CA ASN A 175 -7.88 -12.25 11.95
C ASN A 175 -8.25 -11.39 13.19
N SER A 176 -9.37 -10.66 13.12
CA SER A 176 -9.84 -9.80 14.22
C SER A 176 -10.20 -10.54 15.51
N ASP A 177 -10.47 -11.84 15.43
CA ASP A 177 -10.79 -12.69 16.58
C ASP A 177 -9.52 -13.29 17.21
N GLY A 178 -8.34 -12.93 16.70
CA GLY A 178 -7.05 -13.46 17.15
C GLY A 178 -6.73 -14.86 16.62
N ILE A 179 -7.47 -15.36 15.63
CA ILE A 179 -7.28 -16.70 15.06
C ILE A 179 -6.27 -16.61 13.90
N THR A 180 -5.23 -17.43 13.96
CA THR A 180 -4.26 -17.60 12.86
C THR A 180 -4.77 -18.58 11.83
N ILE A 181 -4.74 -18.17 10.56
CA ILE A 181 -5.26 -18.90 9.40
C ILE A 181 -4.17 -18.98 8.33
N ASN A 182 -4.00 -20.15 7.71
CA ASN A 182 -3.15 -20.28 6.52
C ASN A 182 -3.86 -19.62 5.33
N GLY A 183 -3.12 -18.79 4.60
CA GLY A 183 -3.63 -18.09 3.44
C GLY A 183 -2.62 -18.10 2.30
N ASP A 184 -2.87 -17.27 1.30
CA ASP A 184 -2.09 -17.18 0.08
C ASP A 184 -1.68 -15.73 -0.19
N VAL A 185 -0.43 -15.53 -0.66
CA VAL A 185 0.03 -14.18 -1.07
C VAL A 185 -0.86 -13.62 -2.19
N ILE A 186 -1.33 -14.50 -3.07
CA ILE A 186 -2.35 -14.25 -4.09
C ILE A 186 -3.39 -15.37 -4.01
N GLU A 187 -4.51 -15.09 -3.38
CA GLU A 187 -5.66 -16.00 -3.27
C GLU A 187 -6.47 -16.02 -4.58
N ASP A 188 -7.03 -17.17 -4.95
CA ASP A 188 -7.84 -17.31 -6.17
C ASP A 188 -9.24 -16.69 -6.00
N ALA A 189 -9.35 -15.42 -6.38
CA ALA A 189 -10.59 -14.67 -6.30
C ALA A 189 -11.49 -14.79 -7.56
N SER A 190 -11.29 -15.82 -8.41
CA SER A 190 -12.10 -16.01 -9.63
C SER A 190 -13.60 -16.13 -9.33
N GLU A 191 -13.94 -16.82 -8.23
CA GLU A 191 -15.32 -17.06 -7.78
C GLU A 191 -15.84 -15.99 -6.80
N TYR A 192 -15.02 -14.98 -6.47
CA TYR A 192 -15.42 -13.93 -5.54
C TYR A 192 -16.39 -12.97 -6.21
N GLY A 193 -17.28 -12.37 -5.41
CA GLY A 193 -18.14 -11.29 -5.88
C GLY A 193 -17.30 -10.14 -6.47
N GLU A 194 -17.81 -9.47 -7.51
CA GLU A 194 -17.05 -8.47 -8.28
C GLU A 194 -16.46 -7.32 -7.44
N GLY A 195 -17.03 -7.01 -6.27
CA GLY A 195 -16.51 -5.97 -5.36
C GLY A 195 -15.53 -6.47 -4.30
N LEU A 196 -15.24 -7.78 -4.25
CA LEU A 196 -14.39 -8.40 -3.22
C LEU A 196 -13.04 -8.88 -3.76
N LYS A 197 -12.81 -8.81 -5.09
CA LYS A 197 -11.61 -9.38 -5.72
C LYS A 197 -10.31 -8.74 -5.29
N TYR A 198 -10.33 -7.50 -4.82
CA TYR A 198 -9.13 -6.85 -4.28
C TYR A 198 -8.55 -7.59 -3.06
N SER A 199 -9.38 -8.32 -2.30
CA SER A 199 -8.91 -9.18 -1.20
C SER A 199 -8.08 -10.38 -1.67
N ALA A 200 -7.95 -10.63 -2.98
CA ALA A 200 -7.00 -11.61 -3.51
C ALA A 200 -5.55 -11.34 -3.07
N PHE A 201 -5.20 -10.07 -2.84
CA PHE A 201 -3.88 -9.73 -2.33
C PHE A 201 -3.84 -9.97 -0.82
N ILE A 202 -2.97 -10.88 -0.37
CA ILE A 202 -2.67 -11.20 1.04
C ILE A 202 -3.89 -11.49 1.93
N ASP A 203 -4.93 -12.09 1.37
CA ASP A 203 -6.22 -12.33 2.04
C ASP A 203 -6.88 -11.06 2.61
N GLY A 204 -6.59 -9.91 1.99
CA GLY A 204 -7.17 -8.61 2.34
C GLY A 204 -6.50 -7.92 3.53
N ASP A 205 -7.31 -7.24 4.32
CA ASP A 205 -6.85 -6.38 5.41
C ASP A 205 -6.88 -7.10 6.74
N ASN A 206 -5.77 -7.77 7.05
CA ASN A 206 -5.59 -8.52 8.28
C ASN A 206 -4.84 -7.67 9.33
N PRO A 207 -5.21 -7.73 10.63
CA PRO A 207 -4.44 -7.11 11.71
C PRO A 207 -2.94 -7.42 11.62
N PHE A 208 -2.61 -8.70 11.39
CA PHE A 208 -1.25 -9.16 11.27
C PHE A 208 -1.15 -10.26 10.20
N THR A 209 -0.08 -10.23 9.41
CA THR A 209 0.25 -11.28 8.45
C THR A 209 1.73 -11.58 8.51
N LEU A 210 2.07 -12.86 8.56
CA LEU A 210 3.43 -13.38 8.43
C LEU A 210 3.57 -14.03 7.07
N ILE A 211 4.61 -13.65 6.33
CA ILE A 211 4.98 -14.27 5.05
C ILE A 211 6.41 -14.77 5.15
N GLU A 212 6.62 -16.03 4.79
CA GLU A 212 7.93 -16.69 4.82
C GLU A 212 8.27 -17.23 3.44
N ASN A 213 9.39 -16.77 2.86
CA ASN A 213 9.91 -17.26 1.59
C ASN A 213 11.04 -18.27 1.83
N ASN A 214 10.73 -19.55 1.67
CA ASN A 214 11.67 -20.65 1.93
C ASN A 214 12.77 -20.79 0.85
N ALA A 215 12.69 -20.03 -0.26
CA ALA A 215 13.73 -19.97 -1.27
C ALA A 215 14.88 -19.01 -0.88
N ILE A 216 14.69 -18.19 0.16
CA ILE A 216 15.68 -17.24 0.68
C ILE A 216 16.13 -17.73 2.07
N ASN A 217 17.44 -17.69 2.31
CA ASN A 217 18.05 -18.19 3.55
C ASN A 217 19.14 -17.26 4.11
N ASP A 218 19.03 -15.96 3.83
CA ASP A 218 19.99 -14.93 4.23
C ASP A 218 19.60 -14.14 5.48
N GLY A 219 18.41 -14.41 6.05
CA GLY A 219 17.86 -13.73 7.22
C GLY A 219 17.16 -12.40 6.91
N SER A 220 17.05 -12.02 5.64
CA SER A 220 16.44 -10.75 5.24
C SER A 220 15.01 -10.63 5.74
N SER A 221 14.70 -9.54 6.44
CA SER A 221 13.39 -9.36 7.06
C SER A 221 12.89 -7.91 7.01
N CYS A 222 11.58 -7.74 6.85
CA CYS A 222 10.97 -6.42 6.97
C CYS A 222 9.62 -6.44 7.70
N ALA A 223 9.29 -5.31 8.32
CA ALA A 223 7.94 -5.01 8.79
C ALA A 223 7.28 -3.98 7.87
N VAL A 224 6.12 -4.31 7.30
CA VAL A 224 5.34 -3.43 6.43
C VAL A 224 4.15 -2.85 7.19
N ILE A 225 4.17 -1.55 7.41
CA ILE A 225 3.12 -0.81 8.12
C ILE A 225 2.21 -0.15 7.10
N LYS A 226 0.97 -0.63 6.97
CA LYS A 226 0.15 -0.30 5.80
C LYS A 226 -1.33 -0.11 6.08
N GLU A 227 -1.99 0.46 5.08
CA GLU A 227 -3.42 0.31 4.78
C GLU A 227 -3.62 -0.43 3.44
N SER A 228 -4.84 -0.56 2.94
CA SER A 228 -5.23 -1.46 1.85
C SER A 228 -4.47 -1.27 0.52
N PHE A 229 -3.90 -0.10 0.24
CA PHE A 229 -3.00 0.05 -0.92
C PHE A 229 -1.74 -0.83 -0.84
N GLY A 230 -1.26 -1.12 0.38
CA GLY A 230 -0.09 -1.95 0.60
C GLY A 230 -0.27 -3.39 0.12
N ASN A 231 -1.50 -3.91 0.11
CA ASN A 231 -1.79 -5.33 -0.16
C ASN A 231 -1.20 -5.78 -1.50
N SER A 232 -1.40 -4.98 -2.55
CA SER A 232 -0.93 -5.29 -3.91
C SER A 232 0.57 -5.02 -4.13
N LEU A 233 1.27 -4.42 -3.16
CA LEU A 233 2.73 -4.27 -3.16
C LEU A 233 3.43 -5.51 -2.58
N ILE A 234 2.82 -6.14 -1.57
CA ILE A 234 3.42 -7.27 -0.83
C ILE A 234 3.88 -8.43 -1.73
N PRO A 235 3.12 -8.88 -2.76
CA PRO A 235 3.58 -9.95 -3.64
C PRO A 235 4.94 -9.70 -4.29
N TYR A 236 5.27 -8.44 -4.58
CA TYR A 236 6.57 -8.07 -5.14
C TYR A 236 7.68 -8.04 -4.09
N LEU A 237 7.36 -7.65 -2.85
CA LEU A 237 8.32 -7.65 -1.75
C LEU A 237 8.67 -9.08 -1.32
N ALA A 238 7.72 -10.01 -1.41
CA ALA A 238 7.90 -11.42 -1.04
C ALA A 238 9.02 -12.13 -1.82
N ASP A 239 9.42 -11.61 -2.98
CA ASP A 239 10.56 -12.11 -3.74
C ASP A 239 11.94 -11.69 -3.17
N HIS A 240 12.00 -10.72 -2.25
CA HIS A 240 13.26 -10.07 -1.81
C HIS A 240 13.55 -10.20 -0.31
N TYR A 241 12.61 -10.77 0.45
CA TYR A 241 12.76 -10.97 1.89
C TYR A 241 12.46 -12.41 2.25
N GLN A 242 13.29 -12.99 3.11
CA GLN A 242 13.00 -14.27 3.73
C GLN A 242 11.75 -14.19 4.62
N THR A 243 11.59 -13.09 5.38
CA THR A 243 10.45 -12.90 6.29
C THR A 243 9.83 -11.52 6.12
N ILE A 244 8.51 -11.46 5.96
CA ILE A 244 7.74 -10.21 5.93
C ILE A 244 6.66 -10.25 7.01
N TYR A 245 6.66 -9.25 7.87
CA TYR A 245 5.60 -8.99 8.84
C TYR A 245 4.74 -7.85 8.34
N VAL A 246 3.49 -8.11 7.95
CA VAL A 246 2.56 -7.06 7.51
C VAL A 246 1.65 -6.69 8.68
N ILE A 247 1.64 -5.41 9.03
CA ILE A 247 0.83 -4.83 10.11
C ILE A 247 -0.14 -3.84 9.48
N ASP A 248 -1.43 -4.16 9.53
CA ASP A 248 -2.48 -3.19 9.23
C ASP A 248 -2.83 -2.40 10.48
N TYR A 249 -2.29 -1.18 10.57
CA TYR A 249 -2.38 -0.34 11.78
C TYR A 249 -3.82 0.06 12.14
N ARG A 250 -4.79 -0.18 11.25
CA ARG A 250 -6.21 0.08 11.51
C ARG A 250 -6.81 -0.95 12.45
N TYR A 251 -6.28 -2.17 12.41
CA TYR A 251 -6.84 -3.35 13.07
C TYR A 251 -5.87 -4.00 14.07
N TRP A 252 -4.57 -3.75 13.95
CA TRP A 252 -3.58 -4.22 14.92
C TRP A 252 -3.55 -3.33 16.16
N ASN A 253 -3.48 -3.96 17.34
CA ASN A 253 -3.46 -3.25 18.63
C ASN A 253 -2.13 -3.42 19.39
N GLY A 254 -1.09 -3.92 18.72
CA GLY A 254 0.24 -4.08 19.32
C GLY A 254 1.07 -2.79 19.27
N ASN A 255 2.27 -2.87 19.84
CA ASN A 255 3.27 -1.81 19.82
C ASN A 255 4.42 -2.19 18.87
N LEU A 256 4.71 -1.33 17.88
CA LEU A 256 5.70 -1.58 16.84
C LEU A 256 7.13 -1.70 17.40
N ILE A 257 7.45 -0.97 18.46
CA ILE A 257 8.80 -1.00 19.05
C ILE A 257 9.02 -2.30 19.81
N THR A 258 8.08 -2.67 20.67
CA THR A 258 8.13 -3.97 21.35
C THR A 258 8.16 -5.11 20.34
N PHE A 259 7.33 -5.03 19.29
CA PHE A 259 7.33 -6.02 18.23
C PHE A 259 8.70 -6.17 17.55
N THR A 260 9.35 -5.05 17.22
CA THR A 260 10.67 -5.05 16.58
C THR A 260 11.84 -5.30 17.55
N ASP A 261 11.61 -5.25 18.86
CA ASP A 261 12.55 -5.76 19.87
C ASP A 261 12.53 -7.30 19.89
N GLU A 262 11.33 -7.88 19.83
CA GLU A 262 11.11 -9.34 19.85
C GLU A 262 11.37 -10.00 18.49
N ASN A 263 11.14 -9.26 17.42
CA ASN A 263 11.31 -9.70 16.03
C ASN A 263 12.17 -8.65 15.30
N PRO A 264 13.51 -8.69 15.44
CA PRO A 264 14.40 -7.79 14.74
C PRO A 264 14.16 -7.86 13.23
N VAL A 265 14.06 -6.70 12.59
CA VAL A 265 13.87 -6.56 11.14
C VAL A 265 14.93 -5.64 10.55
N ASP A 266 15.35 -5.91 9.31
CA ASP A 266 16.30 -5.04 8.60
C ASP A 266 15.63 -3.74 8.17
N ASP A 267 14.36 -3.82 7.72
CA ASP A 267 13.61 -2.66 7.23
C ASP A 267 12.23 -2.53 7.88
N VAL A 268 11.80 -1.28 8.05
CA VAL A 268 10.39 -0.93 8.26
C VAL A 268 9.90 -0.11 7.08
N ILE A 269 8.90 -0.65 6.37
CA ILE A 269 8.36 -0.06 5.14
C ILE A 269 6.95 0.46 5.41
N ILE A 270 6.80 1.79 5.44
CA ILE A 270 5.52 2.45 5.67
C ILE A 270 4.85 2.72 4.32
N VAL A 271 3.65 2.18 4.12
CA VAL A 271 2.95 2.22 2.82
C VAL A 271 1.56 2.78 2.99
N ASN A 272 1.35 4.00 2.49
CA ASN A 272 0.07 4.69 2.60
C ASN A 272 -0.25 5.44 1.31
N ASN A 273 -1.52 5.43 0.89
CA ASN A 273 -1.98 6.40 -0.08
C ASN A 273 -2.05 7.81 0.51
N ILE A 274 -1.91 8.83 -0.35
CA ILE A 274 -1.85 10.22 0.07
C ILE A 274 -3.14 10.70 0.74
N SER A 275 -4.30 10.09 0.47
CA SER A 275 -5.55 10.46 1.16
C SER A 275 -5.51 10.14 2.65
N MET A 276 -4.59 9.30 3.12
CA MET A 276 -4.30 9.12 4.54
C MET A 276 -3.84 10.43 5.20
N THR A 277 -3.12 11.30 4.49
CA THR A 277 -2.58 12.58 5.02
C THR A 277 -3.63 13.68 5.22
N ARG A 278 -4.91 13.36 5.03
CA ARG A 278 -6.06 14.24 5.33
C ARG A 278 -7.08 13.55 6.23
N ASN A 279 -6.77 12.36 6.75
CA ASN A 279 -7.66 11.58 7.61
C ASN A 279 -7.09 11.51 9.04
N SER A 280 -7.62 12.33 9.94
CA SER A 280 -7.16 12.41 11.33
C SER A 280 -7.35 11.10 12.11
N TYR A 281 -8.39 10.33 11.81
CA TYR A 281 -8.64 9.03 12.45
C TYR A 281 -7.57 8.01 12.08
N GLN A 282 -7.24 7.90 10.80
CA GLN A 282 -6.24 6.95 10.31
C GLN A 282 -4.83 7.28 10.82
N ILE A 283 -4.46 8.56 10.85
CA ILE A 283 -3.17 8.99 11.44
C ILE A 283 -3.15 8.77 12.95
N GLY A 284 -4.27 9.00 13.63
CA GLY A 284 -4.40 8.66 15.05
C GLY A 284 -4.10 7.18 15.29
N LYS A 285 -4.70 6.28 14.51
CA LYS A 285 -4.43 4.84 14.58
C LYS A 285 -2.96 4.49 14.35
N MET A 286 -2.32 5.07 13.33
CA MET A 286 -0.90 4.84 13.08
C MET A 286 0.00 5.36 14.22
N ALA A 287 -0.37 6.48 14.84
CA ALA A 287 0.39 7.03 15.98
C ALA A 287 0.33 6.12 17.22
N LEU A 288 -0.78 5.40 17.43
CA LEU A 288 -0.94 4.46 18.55
C LEU A 288 0.03 3.28 18.50
N LEU A 289 0.60 2.95 17.35
CA LEU A 289 1.62 1.89 17.21
C LEU A 289 2.85 2.12 18.11
N MET A 290 3.05 3.35 18.56
CA MET A 290 4.24 3.81 19.28
C MET A 290 3.96 4.17 20.73
N GLU A 291 2.68 4.18 21.13
CA GLU A 291 2.27 4.46 22.50
C GLU A 291 2.55 3.24 23.37
N GLU A 292 3.18 3.47 24.51
CA GLU A 292 3.31 2.42 25.52
C GLU A 292 1.90 2.04 25.97
N SER A 293 1.62 0.75 26.05
CA SER A 293 0.38 0.27 26.67
C SER A 293 0.36 0.82 28.08
N ASN A 294 -0.51 1.81 28.33
CA ASN A 294 -0.83 2.23 29.70
C ASN A 294 -1.46 1.01 30.37
N GLY A 295 -0.62 0.22 31.05
CA GLY A 295 -1.03 -1.00 31.73
C GLY A 295 -2.26 -0.70 32.59
N ILE A 296 -3.31 -1.48 32.39
CA ILE A 296 -4.44 -1.58 33.31
C ILE A 296 -4.16 -2.76 34.21
#